data_AF-A0A2M8KZJ5-F1
#
_entry.id   AF-A0A2M8KZJ5-F1
#
_cell.length_a   1.000
_cell.length_b   1.000
_cell.length_c   1.000
_cell.angle_alpha   90.00
_cell.angle_beta   90.00
_cell.angle_gamma   90.00
#
_symmetry.space_group_name_H-M   'P 1'
#
loop_
_entity.id
_entity.type
_entity.pdbx_description
1 polymer ?
#
loop_
_entity_poly.entity_id
_entity_poly.type
_entity_poly.pdbx_seq_one_letter_code
_entity_poly.pdbx_strand_id
1 'polypeptide(L)'
;MKIAIFGATGGTGKELVKQALEQGHEITALVRNPQKLSFTNKRVNIIEGDVLNKDDVSKTIQGNDTVLVALGVKPPSKAKVVGPGTENIIEAMKRYGVKRLVIESAFFMDEKARQKTFTKILTKTLMKGPYADKLIQEEVVRQSGLEWIIVRPVGLKNGPKTGKYNSGENLKLKGLFQTISRADVADFMLAQLNSNANVNKAVMVSSQ
;
A
#
# COMPACT_ATOMS: atom_id res chain seq x y z
N MET A 1 -6.18 11.38 13.51
CA MET A 1 -5.30 12.03 12.52
C MET A 1 -5.99 12.03 11.16
N LYS A 2 -5.51 12.87 10.25
CA LYS A 2 -5.95 12.96 8.86
C LYS A 2 -5.04 12.10 7.98
N ILE A 3 -5.63 11.17 7.23
CA ILE A 3 -4.91 10.16 6.46
C ILE A 3 -5.31 10.25 5.00
N ALA A 4 -4.33 10.45 4.12
CA ALA A 4 -4.53 10.31 2.69
C ALA A 4 -4.41 8.81 2.31
N ILE A 5 -5.43 8.24 1.64
CA ILE A 5 -5.44 6.84 1.21
C ILE A 5 -5.56 6.75 -0.31
N PHE A 6 -4.55 6.19 -0.96
CA PHE A 6 -4.55 5.87 -2.38
C PHE A 6 -4.83 4.38 -2.58
N GLY A 7 -5.69 4.04 -3.54
CA GLY A 7 -6.14 2.65 -3.74
C GLY A 7 -7.29 2.22 -2.81
N ALA A 8 -8.02 3.18 -2.23
CA ALA A 8 -9.12 2.96 -1.28
C ALA A 8 -10.26 2.04 -1.77
N THR A 9 -10.43 1.88 -3.09
CA THR A 9 -11.44 0.97 -3.69
C THR A 9 -10.94 -0.46 -3.88
N GLY A 10 -9.65 -0.71 -3.68
CA GLY A 10 -9.03 -2.04 -3.75
C GLY A 10 -9.36 -2.90 -2.53
N GLY A 11 -9.02 -4.18 -2.57
CA GLY A 11 -9.32 -5.10 -1.47
C GLY A 11 -8.71 -4.67 -0.14
N THR A 12 -7.41 -4.36 -0.12
CA THR A 12 -6.71 -3.87 1.10
C THR A 12 -7.12 -2.44 1.43
N GLY A 13 -7.28 -1.58 0.40
CA GLY A 13 -7.72 -0.20 0.59
C GLY A 13 -9.09 -0.06 1.28
N LYS A 14 -10.05 -0.93 0.96
CA LYS A 14 -11.36 -0.94 1.64
C LYS A 14 -11.23 -1.25 3.13
N GLU A 15 -10.36 -2.20 3.49
CA GLU A 15 -10.05 -2.52 4.89
C GLU A 15 -9.33 -1.38 5.59
N LEU A 16 -8.38 -0.71 4.91
CA LEU A 16 -7.72 0.48 5.44
C LEU A 16 -8.72 1.59 5.80
N VAL A 17 -9.62 1.93 4.89
CA VAL A 17 -10.62 2.98 5.15
C VAL A 17 -11.54 2.57 6.30
N LYS A 18 -12.07 1.35 6.27
CA LYS A 18 -12.95 0.82 7.32
C LYS A 18 -12.28 0.91 8.70
N GLN A 19 -11.09 0.33 8.84
CA GLN A 19 -10.41 0.23 10.13
C GLN A 19 -9.88 1.58 10.60
N ALA A 20 -9.44 2.46 9.71
CA ALA A 20 -9.04 3.81 10.10
C ALA A 20 -10.22 4.63 10.64
N LEU A 21 -11.42 4.49 10.06
CA LEU A 21 -12.64 5.11 10.59
C LEU A 21 -13.03 4.54 11.96
N GLU A 22 -12.87 3.23 12.17
CA GLU A 22 -13.07 2.57 13.46
C GLU A 22 -12.08 3.11 14.53
N GLN A 23 -10.85 3.46 14.12
CA GLN A 23 -9.84 4.12 14.96
C GLN A 23 -10.06 5.64 15.12
N GLY A 24 -11.16 6.18 14.60
CA GLY A 24 -11.52 7.59 14.74
C GLY A 24 -10.71 8.55 13.88
N HIS A 25 -10.05 8.06 12.82
CA HIS A 25 -9.32 8.89 11.88
C HIS A 25 -10.24 9.56 10.84
N GLU A 26 -9.75 10.66 10.27
CA GLU A 26 -10.33 11.33 9.12
C GLU A 26 -9.58 10.89 7.85
N ILE A 27 -10.31 10.57 6.79
CA ILE A 27 -9.74 10.00 5.57
C ILE A 27 -9.95 10.97 4.41
N THR A 28 -8.90 11.19 3.62
CA THR A 28 -9.00 11.74 2.26
C THR A 28 -8.66 10.63 1.27
N ALA A 29 -9.61 10.20 0.44
CA ALA A 29 -9.41 9.11 -0.50
C ALA A 29 -9.48 9.60 -1.95
N LEU A 30 -8.42 9.34 -2.72
CA LEU A 30 -8.44 9.55 -4.18
C LEU A 30 -9.05 8.32 -4.87
N VAL A 31 -10.14 8.52 -5.60
CA VAL A 31 -10.85 7.44 -6.30
C VAL A 31 -11.22 7.84 -7.71
N ARG A 32 -11.00 6.92 -8.67
CA ARG A 32 -11.38 7.13 -10.08
C ARG A 32 -12.87 7.01 -10.35
N ASN A 33 -13.59 6.28 -9.50
CA ASN A 33 -15.02 6.09 -9.63
C ASN A 33 -15.61 6.01 -8.21
N PRO A 34 -16.13 7.14 -7.68
CA PRO A 34 -16.71 7.21 -6.34
C PRO A 34 -17.84 6.23 -6.10
N GLN A 35 -18.62 5.85 -7.13
CA GLN A 35 -19.74 4.91 -7.00
C GLN A 35 -19.32 3.51 -6.55
N LYS A 36 -18.02 3.17 -6.63
CA LYS A 36 -17.46 1.90 -6.14
C LYS A 36 -17.20 1.88 -4.63
N LEU A 37 -17.31 3.02 -3.96
CA LEU A 37 -17.27 3.11 -2.51
C LEU A 37 -18.66 2.80 -1.96
N SER A 38 -18.76 1.73 -1.17
CA SER A 38 -20.01 1.28 -0.57
C SER A 38 -20.29 1.91 0.79
N PHE A 39 -19.62 3.01 1.13
CA PHE A 39 -19.75 3.67 2.43
C PHE A 39 -19.84 5.18 2.27
N THR A 40 -20.75 5.77 3.01
CA THR A 40 -20.89 7.22 3.20
C THR A 40 -20.61 7.52 4.67
N ASN A 41 -19.59 8.32 4.95
CA ASN A 41 -19.23 8.70 6.31
C ASN A 41 -18.71 10.14 6.30
N LYS A 42 -19.16 10.96 7.26
CA LYS A 42 -18.78 12.38 7.36
C LYS A 42 -17.28 12.60 7.57
N ARG A 43 -16.55 11.57 8.03
CA ARG A 43 -15.09 11.59 8.21
C ARG A 43 -14.32 11.10 6.99
N VAL A 44 -14.99 10.88 5.85
CA VAL A 44 -14.33 10.56 4.57
C VAL A 44 -14.59 11.67 3.57
N ASN A 45 -13.52 12.36 3.21
CA ASN A 45 -13.47 13.22 2.05
C ASN A 45 -13.06 12.41 0.81
N ILE A 46 -13.85 12.48 -0.25
CA ILE A 46 -13.59 11.76 -1.50
C ILE A 46 -13.13 12.77 -2.54
N ILE A 47 -11.93 12.57 -3.07
CA ILE A 47 -11.44 13.27 -4.26
C ILE A 47 -11.66 12.35 -5.45
N GLU A 48 -12.50 12.76 -6.38
CA GLU A 48 -12.63 12.07 -7.66
C GLU A 48 -11.47 12.47 -8.57
N GLY A 49 -10.69 11.50 -9.05
CA GLY A 49 -9.53 11.78 -9.89
C GLY A 49 -8.62 10.58 -10.12
N ASP A 50 -7.45 10.85 -10.72
CA ASP A 50 -6.45 9.83 -11.06
C ASP A 50 -5.12 10.10 -10.35
N VAL A 51 -4.47 9.04 -9.85
CA VAL A 51 -3.16 9.15 -9.19
C VAL A 51 -2.04 9.58 -10.16
N LEU A 52 -2.27 9.43 -11.47
CA LEU A 52 -1.37 9.95 -12.51
C LEU A 52 -1.54 11.46 -12.74
N ASN A 53 -2.63 12.06 -12.25
CA ASN A 53 -2.83 13.51 -12.28
C ASN A 53 -2.23 14.15 -11.02
N LYS A 54 -1.26 15.05 -11.19
CA LYS A 54 -0.56 15.70 -10.07
C LYS A 54 -1.47 16.58 -9.23
N ASP A 55 -2.45 17.26 -9.84
CA ASP A 55 -3.34 18.16 -9.11
C ASP A 55 -4.32 17.36 -8.23
N ASP A 56 -4.83 16.24 -8.74
CA ASP A 56 -5.69 15.34 -7.97
C ASP A 56 -4.94 14.75 -6.77
N VAL A 57 -3.69 14.33 -6.97
CA VAL A 57 -2.81 13.88 -5.89
C VAL A 57 -2.53 15.02 -4.90
N SER A 58 -2.21 16.22 -5.39
CA SER A 58 -1.92 17.40 -4.57
C SER A 58 -3.10 17.73 -3.64
N LYS A 59 -4.32 17.79 -4.19
CA LYS A 59 -5.56 18.00 -3.43
C LYS A 59 -5.80 16.91 -2.39
N THR A 60 -5.43 15.67 -2.70
CA THR A 60 -5.59 14.53 -1.80
C THR A 60 -4.60 14.58 -0.62
N ILE A 61 -3.38 15.07 -0.85
CA ILE A 61 -2.34 15.14 0.19
C ILE A 61 -2.52 16.35 1.12
N GLN A 62 -2.90 17.50 0.59
CA GLN A 62 -2.95 18.76 1.32
C GLN A 62 -3.72 18.63 2.65
N GLY A 63 -3.07 19.01 3.76
CA GLY A 63 -3.68 19.02 5.10
C GLY A 63 -3.81 17.66 5.79
N ASN A 64 -3.23 16.58 5.23
CA ASN A 64 -3.15 15.27 5.89
C ASN A 64 -1.84 15.11 6.66
N ASP A 65 -1.86 14.26 7.69
CA ASP A 65 -0.71 13.98 8.57
C ASP A 65 0.18 12.85 8.03
N THR A 66 -0.42 11.92 7.28
CA THR A 66 0.22 10.69 6.81
C THR A 66 -0.44 10.16 5.54
N VAL A 67 0.28 9.30 4.81
CA VAL A 67 -0.15 8.71 3.54
C VAL A 67 -0.05 7.20 3.56
N LEU A 68 -1.14 6.53 3.17
CA LEU A 68 -1.21 5.09 2.93
C LEU A 68 -1.43 4.82 1.43
N VAL A 69 -0.63 3.93 0.84
CA VAL A 69 -0.72 3.57 -0.58
C VAL A 69 -1.00 2.09 -0.74
N ALA A 70 -2.24 1.74 -1.09
CA ALA A 70 -2.69 0.39 -1.44
C ALA A 70 -2.97 0.26 -2.95
N LEU A 71 -2.14 0.90 -3.77
CA LEU A 71 -2.27 0.86 -5.23
C LEU A 71 -1.86 -0.51 -5.79
N GLY A 72 -2.62 -0.97 -6.77
CA GLY A 72 -2.34 -2.21 -7.47
C GLY A 72 -3.01 -2.27 -8.84
N VAL A 73 -2.43 -3.08 -9.72
CA VAL A 73 -2.95 -3.39 -11.04
C VAL A 73 -3.32 -4.88 -11.10
N LYS A 74 -4.47 -5.22 -11.68
CA LYS A 74 -4.91 -6.61 -11.81
C LYS A 74 -4.04 -7.33 -12.86
N PRO A 75 -3.39 -8.45 -12.53
CA PRO A 75 -2.66 -9.26 -13.53
C PRO A 75 -3.62 -10.00 -14.48
N PRO A 76 -3.23 -10.26 -15.74
CA PRO A 76 -2.07 -9.69 -16.41
C PRO A 76 -2.32 -8.21 -16.76
N SER A 77 -1.38 -7.33 -16.46
CA SER A 77 -1.45 -5.92 -16.85
C SER A 77 -0.06 -5.42 -17.26
N LYS A 78 -0.01 -4.45 -18.18
CA LYS A 78 1.20 -3.69 -18.53
C LYS A 78 1.08 -2.22 -18.12
N ALA A 79 -0.01 -1.83 -17.47
CA ALA A 79 -0.23 -0.47 -17.04
C ALA A 79 0.83 -0.06 -16.00
N LYS A 80 1.40 1.14 -16.19
CA LYS A 80 2.33 1.76 -15.24
C LYS A 80 1.56 2.81 -14.44
N VAL A 81 1.02 2.40 -13.31
CA VAL A 81 0.16 3.25 -12.46
C VAL A 81 0.72 3.35 -11.06
N VAL A 82 1.26 2.25 -10.54
CA VAL A 82 1.71 2.16 -9.15
C VAL A 82 3.00 2.94 -8.94
N GLY A 83 4.00 2.77 -9.80
CA GLY A 83 5.27 3.50 -9.75
C GLY A 83 5.07 5.01 -9.98
N PRO A 84 4.61 5.44 -11.17
CA PRO A 84 4.40 6.85 -11.48
C PRO A 84 3.40 7.55 -10.55
N GLY A 85 2.35 6.85 -10.12
CA GLY A 85 1.43 7.38 -9.12
C GLY A 85 2.09 7.62 -7.76
N THR A 86 2.99 6.72 -7.34
CA THR A 86 3.75 6.89 -6.09
C THR A 86 4.77 8.04 -6.20
N GLU A 87 5.37 8.28 -7.37
CA GLU A 87 6.21 9.46 -7.61
C GLU A 87 5.44 10.77 -7.41
N ASN A 88 4.25 10.88 -8.01
CA ASN A 88 3.37 12.04 -7.81
C ASN A 88 3.01 12.24 -6.33
N ILE A 89 2.73 11.15 -5.61
CA ILE A 89 2.43 11.17 -4.17
C ILE A 89 3.63 11.71 -3.39
N ILE A 90 4.83 11.20 -3.65
CA ILE A 90 6.06 11.64 -2.97
C ILE A 90 6.33 13.12 -3.24
N GLU A 91 6.16 13.58 -4.49
CA GLU A 91 6.33 15.00 -4.84
C GLU A 91 5.36 15.90 -4.04
N ALA A 92 4.09 15.53 -3.98
CA ALA A 92 3.08 16.27 -3.22
C ALA A 92 3.35 16.22 -1.70
N MET A 93 3.74 15.06 -1.17
CA MET A 93 4.12 14.92 0.24
C MET A 93 5.26 15.88 0.62
N LYS A 94 6.32 15.94 -0.20
CA LYS A 94 7.43 16.89 -0.01
C LYS A 94 6.95 18.33 -0.05
N ARG A 95 6.09 18.68 -1.01
CA ARG A 95 5.52 20.02 -1.17
C ARG A 95 4.74 20.48 0.07
N TYR A 96 3.99 19.59 0.70
CA TYR A 96 3.15 19.91 1.86
C TYR A 96 3.78 19.52 3.21
N GLY A 97 5.03 19.04 3.23
CA GLY A 97 5.73 18.67 4.45
C GLY A 97 5.19 17.42 5.15
N VAL A 98 4.43 16.56 4.44
CA VAL A 98 3.94 15.28 4.97
C VAL A 98 5.07 14.27 4.94
N LYS A 99 5.45 13.72 6.09
CA LYS A 99 6.68 12.89 6.21
C LYS A 99 6.43 11.39 6.19
N ARG A 100 5.30 10.92 6.75
CA ARG A 100 5.02 9.50 6.96
C ARG A 100 4.37 8.87 5.72
N LEU A 101 5.02 7.86 5.15
CA LEU A 101 4.53 7.12 3.98
C LEU A 101 4.52 5.61 4.27
N VAL A 102 3.38 4.95 4.16
CA VAL A 102 3.28 3.48 4.26
C VAL A 102 2.69 2.92 2.98
N ILE A 103 3.42 2.03 2.31
CA ILE A 103 2.98 1.45 1.03
C ILE A 103 2.77 -0.05 1.11
N GLU A 104 1.79 -0.57 0.37
CA GLU A 104 1.60 -1.99 0.12
C GLU A 104 2.34 -2.38 -1.17
N SER A 105 3.39 -3.18 -1.01
CA SER A 105 4.16 -3.81 -2.09
C SER A 105 3.79 -5.31 -2.20
N ALA A 106 4.75 -6.22 -2.30
CA ALA A 106 4.51 -7.67 -2.34
C ALA A 106 5.76 -8.47 -1.92
N PHE A 107 5.58 -9.67 -1.37
CA PHE A 107 6.68 -10.52 -0.91
C PHE A 107 7.71 -10.85 -2.00
N PHE A 108 7.30 -10.96 -3.27
CA PHE A 108 8.18 -11.30 -4.39
C PHE A 108 9.14 -10.15 -4.80
N MET A 109 9.04 -9.00 -4.13
CA MET A 109 9.99 -7.89 -4.25
C MET A 109 11.23 -8.09 -3.38
N ASP A 110 11.22 -9.06 -2.47
CA ASP A 110 12.42 -9.49 -1.77
C ASP A 110 13.35 -10.27 -2.71
N GLU A 111 14.63 -9.90 -2.75
CA GLU A 111 15.61 -10.50 -3.66
C GLU A 111 15.81 -12.00 -3.40
N LYS A 112 15.84 -12.41 -2.12
CA LYS A 112 16.01 -13.83 -1.74
C LYS A 112 14.76 -14.62 -2.13
N ALA A 113 13.57 -14.07 -1.92
CA ALA A 113 12.31 -14.67 -2.38
C ALA A 113 12.26 -14.82 -3.91
N ARG A 114 12.84 -13.87 -4.66
CA ARG A 114 12.90 -13.89 -6.13
C ARG A 114 13.79 -14.99 -6.69
N GLN A 115 14.84 -15.40 -5.97
CA GLN A 115 15.74 -16.46 -6.42
C GLN A 115 15.07 -17.84 -6.48
N LYS A 116 13.93 -18.02 -5.79
CA LYS A 116 13.14 -19.26 -5.88
C LYS A 116 12.51 -19.42 -7.26
N THR A 117 12.68 -20.60 -7.88
CA THR A 117 12.27 -20.90 -9.27
C THR A 117 10.81 -20.54 -9.57
N PHE A 118 9.89 -20.85 -8.65
CA PHE A 118 8.47 -20.51 -8.80
C PHE A 118 8.23 -19.00 -8.86
N THR A 119 8.81 -18.23 -7.93
CA THR A 119 8.71 -16.76 -7.92
C THR A 119 9.30 -16.16 -9.20
N LYS A 120 10.41 -16.73 -9.69
CA LYS A 120 11.06 -16.31 -10.93
C LYS A 120 10.17 -16.54 -12.16
N ILE A 121 9.46 -17.66 -12.24
CA ILE A 121 8.51 -17.94 -13.34
C ILE A 121 7.31 -17.00 -13.25
N LEU A 122 6.72 -16.83 -12.07
CA LEU A 122 5.56 -15.98 -11.85
C LEU A 122 5.84 -14.51 -12.22
N THR A 123 6.98 -13.97 -11.77
CA THR A 123 7.42 -12.60 -12.07
C THR A 123 7.79 -12.38 -13.54
N LYS A 124 8.20 -13.42 -14.27
CA LYS A 124 8.51 -13.33 -15.70
C LYS A 124 7.30 -13.52 -16.62
N THR A 125 6.19 -14.07 -16.11
CA THR A 125 4.98 -14.36 -16.89
C THR A 125 3.82 -13.46 -16.45
N LEU A 126 2.91 -13.97 -15.61
CA LEU A 126 1.66 -13.32 -15.22
C LEU A 126 1.88 -11.98 -14.51
N MET A 127 2.94 -11.87 -13.72
CA MET A 127 3.23 -10.69 -12.89
C MET A 127 4.24 -9.74 -13.52
N LYS A 128 4.66 -9.91 -14.79
CA LYS A 128 5.75 -9.13 -15.38
C LYS A 128 5.54 -7.61 -15.30
N GLY A 129 4.35 -7.12 -15.69
CA GLY A 129 4.02 -5.70 -15.60
C GLY A 129 3.85 -5.21 -14.15
N PRO A 130 2.98 -5.83 -13.33
CA PRO A 130 2.83 -5.44 -11.92
C PRO A 130 4.15 -5.46 -11.14
N TYR A 131 5.05 -6.41 -11.44
CA TYR A 131 6.39 -6.49 -10.86
C TYR A 131 7.25 -5.30 -11.27
N ALA A 132 7.34 -5.00 -12.57
CA ALA A 132 8.10 -3.86 -13.05
C ALA A 132 7.59 -2.53 -12.47
N ASP A 133 6.28 -2.38 -12.34
CA ASP A 133 5.65 -1.19 -11.75
C ASP A 133 5.94 -1.06 -10.25
N LYS A 134 5.92 -2.17 -9.50
CA LYS A 134 6.31 -2.19 -8.08
C LYS A 134 7.81 -2.00 -7.84
N LEU A 135 8.67 -2.39 -8.79
CA LEU A 135 10.11 -2.09 -8.72
C LEU A 135 10.34 -0.58 -8.73
N ILE A 136 9.68 0.13 -9.66
CA ILE A 136 9.72 1.59 -9.70
C ILE A 136 9.19 2.16 -8.39
N GLN A 137 8.03 1.68 -7.92
CA GLN A 137 7.44 2.12 -6.65
C GLN A 137 8.41 2.00 -5.46
N GLU A 138 9.03 0.84 -5.25
CA GLU A 138 9.94 0.67 -4.11
C GLU A 138 11.21 1.52 -4.24
N GLU A 139 11.74 1.68 -5.45
CA GLU A 139 12.94 2.49 -5.69
C GLU A 139 12.70 3.96 -5.35
N VAL A 140 11.62 4.55 -5.89
CA VAL A 140 11.32 5.97 -5.64
C VAL A 140 10.97 6.24 -4.18
N VAL A 141 10.35 5.27 -3.50
CA VAL A 141 10.08 5.35 -2.06
C VAL A 141 11.38 5.35 -1.26
N ARG A 142 12.34 4.47 -1.57
CA ARG A 142 13.64 4.44 -0.88
C ARG A 142 14.44 5.73 -1.07
N GLN A 143 14.38 6.31 -2.27
CA GLN A 143 15.08 7.55 -2.61
C GLN A 143 14.31 8.81 -2.16
N SER A 144 13.11 8.66 -1.59
CA SER A 144 12.24 9.81 -1.30
C SER A 144 12.77 10.74 -0.21
N GLY A 145 13.55 10.24 0.75
CA GLY A 145 13.90 10.97 1.96
C GLY A 145 12.74 11.16 2.94
N LEU A 146 11.60 10.47 2.73
CA LEU A 146 10.46 10.43 3.64
C LEU A 146 10.67 9.39 4.76
N GLU A 147 9.85 9.42 5.79
CA GLU A 147 9.72 8.35 6.78
C GLU A 147 8.87 7.22 6.17
N TRP A 148 9.49 6.37 5.37
CA TRP A 148 8.77 5.37 4.59
C TRP A 148 8.77 4.00 5.26
N ILE A 149 7.69 3.22 5.04
CA ILE A 149 7.59 1.81 5.38
C ILE A 149 7.03 1.07 4.17
N ILE A 150 7.76 0.06 3.68
CA ILE A 150 7.31 -0.80 2.58
C ILE A 150 6.76 -2.10 3.17
N VAL A 151 5.46 -2.33 3.07
CA VAL A 151 4.81 -3.55 3.54
C VAL A 151 4.73 -4.56 2.40
N ARG A 152 5.35 -5.73 2.58
CA ARG A 152 5.43 -6.79 1.56
C ARG A 152 4.59 -8.00 2.00
N PRO A 153 3.26 -7.98 1.81
CA PRO A 153 2.43 -9.12 2.18
C PRO A 153 2.73 -10.34 1.30
N VAL A 154 2.54 -11.53 1.89
CA VAL A 154 2.45 -12.81 1.15
C VAL A 154 1.13 -12.88 0.35
N GLY A 155 0.69 -14.08 -0.06
CA GLY A 155 -0.54 -14.24 -0.84
C GLY A 155 -1.77 -13.61 -0.18
N LEU A 156 -2.37 -12.60 -0.82
CA LEU A 156 -3.51 -11.88 -0.28
C LEU A 156 -4.83 -12.66 -0.48
N LYS A 157 -5.55 -12.89 0.62
CA LYS A 157 -6.92 -13.40 0.61
C LYS A 157 -7.89 -12.46 1.30
N ASN A 158 -9.18 -12.62 1.02
CA ASN A 158 -10.21 -12.00 1.86
C ASN A 158 -10.37 -12.82 3.14
N GLY A 159 -10.77 -12.17 4.23
CA GLY A 159 -10.93 -12.80 5.53
C GLY A 159 -10.97 -11.75 6.65
N PRO A 160 -11.33 -12.15 7.87
CA PRO A 160 -11.42 -11.23 9.00
C PRO A 160 -10.05 -10.68 9.40
N LYS A 161 -10.07 -9.54 10.09
CA LYS A 161 -8.93 -9.07 10.89
C LYS A 161 -8.79 -9.99 12.09
N THR A 162 -7.64 -10.64 12.21
CA THR A 162 -7.30 -11.54 13.33
C THR A 162 -6.35 -10.86 14.32
N GLY A 163 -5.56 -9.88 13.87
CA GLY A 163 -4.47 -9.30 14.66
C GLY A 163 -3.33 -10.28 14.95
N LYS A 164 -3.32 -11.45 14.30
CA LYS A 164 -2.36 -12.54 14.52
C LYS A 164 -1.58 -12.81 13.23
N TYR A 165 -0.48 -12.11 13.07
CA TYR A 165 0.42 -12.24 11.93
C TYR A 165 1.88 -12.15 12.37
N ASN A 166 2.78 -12.67 11.54
CA ASN A 166 4.21 -12.47 11.66
C ASN A 166 4.63 -11.29 10.79
N SER A 167 5.61 -10.51 11.25
CA SER A 167 6.21 -9.45 10.45
C SER A 167 7.73 -9.35 10.66
N GLY A 168 8.48 -8.97 9.62
CA GLY A 168 9.91 -8.73 9.72
C GLY A 168 10.61 -8.61 8.37
N GLU A 169 11.81 -8.03 8.35
CA GLU A 169 12.61 -7.86 7.12
C GLU A 169 13.14 -9.19 6.56
N ASN A 170 13.40 -10.16 7.44
CA ASN A 170 13.95 -11.48 7.10
C ASN A 170 13.01 -12.62 7.52
N LEU A 171 11.69 -12.42 7.35
CA LEU A 171 10.70 -13.41 7.76
C LEU A 171 10.89 -14.73 7.01
N LYS A 172 11.09 -15.82 7.75
CA LYS A 172 11.18 -17.18 7.19
C LYS A 172 9.78 -17.72 6.95
N LEU A 173 9.35 -17.74 5.70
CA LEU A 173 8.06 -18.32 5.30
C LEU A 173 8.08 -19.85 5.45
N LYS A 174 7.06 -20.41 6.12
CA LYS A 174 6.94 -21.87 6.38
C LYS A 174 6.38 -22.65 5.18
N GLY A 175 6.44 -22.10 3.96
CA GLY A 175 5.95 -22.77 2.74
C GLY A 175 5.81 -21.82 1.55
N LEU A 176 5.56 -22.38 0.35
CA LEU A 176 5.39 -21.60 -0.88
C LEU A 176 4.07 -20.82 -0.93
N PHE A 177 3.02 -21.29 -0.25
CA PHE A 177 1.65 -20.78 -0.39
C PHE A 177 1.15 -20.08 0.88
N GLN A 178 2.04 -19.45 1.65
CA GLN A 178 1.59 -18.66 2.79
C GLN A 178 0.70 -17.51 2.33
N THR A 179 -0.36 -17.29 3.10
CA THR A 179 -1.36 -16.25 2.83
C THR A 179 -1.48 -15.31 4.02
N ILE A 180 -2.12 -14.16 3.78
CA ILE A 180 -2.54 -13.22 4.81
C ILE A 180 -3.86 -12.57 4.40
N SER A 181 -4.74 -12.30 5.36
CA SER A 181 -5.98 -11.58 5.07
C SER A 181 -5.66 -10.11 4.76
N ARG A 182 -6.41 -9.53 3.81
CA ARG A 182 -6.31 -8.08 3.52
C ARG A 182 -6.63 -7.21 4.74
N ALA A 183 -7.49 -7.71 5.61
CA ALA A 183 -7.84 -7.05 6.85
C ALA A 183 -6.65 -7.00 7.84
N ASP A 184 -5.84 -8.07 7.92
CA ASP A 184 -4.61 -8.08 8.72
C ASP A 184 -3.49 -7.24 8.11
N VAL A 185 -3.40 -7.17 6.77
CA VAL A 185 -2.46 -6.24 6.11
C VAL A 185 -2.84 -4.79 6.42
N ALA A 186 -4.12 -4.45 6.34
CA ALA A 186 -4.62 -3.13 6.69
C ALA A 186 -4.33 -2.78 8.16
N ASP A 187 -4.58 -3.74 9.07
CA ASP A 187 -4.26 -3.59 10.49
C ASP A 187 -2.77 -3.30 10.72
N PHE A 188 -1.89 -4.10 10.10
CA PHE A 188 -0.45 -3.89 10.20
C PHE A 188 -0.04 -2.52 9.65
N MET A 189 -0.54 -2.11 8.48
CA MET A 189 -0.25 -0.80 7.88
C MET A 189 -0.66 0.36 8.79
N LEU A 190 -1.84 0.29 9.41
CA LEU A 190 -2.33 1.31 10.34
C LEU A 190 -1.50 1.37 11.62
N ALA A 191 -1.01 0.24 12.12
CA ALA A 191 -0.10 0.20 13.26
C ALA A 191 1.24 0.94 13.00
N GLN A 192 1.62 1.15 11.73
CA GLN A 192 2.84 1.88 11.38
C GLN A 192 2.69 3.41 11.44
N LEU A 193 1.48 3.93 11.66
CA LEU A 193 1.24 5.37 11.65
C LEU A 193 1.91 6.10 12.82
N ASN A 194 2.01 5.45 13.98
CA ASN A 194 2.56 6.04 15.20
C ASN A 194 3.85 5.36 15.69
N SER A 195 4.29 4.29 15.03
CA SER A 195 5.48 3.53 15.41
C SER A 195 6.69 3.92 14.56
N ASN A 196 7.85 4.08 15.19
CA ASN A 196 9.11 4.31 14.48
C ASN A 196 9.92 3.02 14.24
N ALA A 197 9.44 1.86 14.72
CA ALA A 197 10.19 0.61 14.67
C ALA A 197 10.54 0.15 13.24
N ASN A 198 9.69 0.50 12.27
CA ASN A 198 9.78 0.08 10.87
C ASN A 198 10.10 1.21 9.88
N VAL A 199 10.39 2.42 10.37
CA VAL A 199 10.78 3.54 9.50
C VAL A 199 12.04 3.15 8.73
N ASN A 200 12.01 3.41 7.42
CA ASN A 200 13.03 3.06 6.43
C ASN A 200 13.28 1.55 6.28
N LYS A 201 12.26 0.72 6.52
CA LYS A 201 12.35 -0.73 6.36
C LYS A 201 11.32 -1.29 5.39
N ALA A 202 11.70 -2.39 4.74
CA ALA A 202 10.79 -3.21 3.94
C ALA A 202 10.44 -4.48 4.72
N VAL A 203 9.19 -4.56 5.17
CA VAL A 203 8.74 -5.55 6.14
C VAL A 203 7.82 -6.55 5.45
N MET A 204 8.18 -7.83 5.50
CA MET A 204 7.32 -8.91 5.04
C MET A 204 6.23 -9.20 6.09
N VAL A 205 5.02 -9.52 5.65
CA VAL A 205 3.90 -9.86 6.56
C VAL A 205 3.19 -11.13 6.10
N SER A 206 2.99 -12.08 7.02
CA SER A 206 2.30 -13.34 6.77
C SER A 206 1.35 -13.70 7.92
N SER A 207 0.35 -14.53 7.68
CA SER A 207 -0.35 -15.20 8.80
C SER A 207 0.64 -16.04 9.65
N GLN A 208 0.28 -16.27 10.92
CA GLN A 208 1.05 -17.09 11.85
C GLN A 208 1.14 -18.57 11.45
#